data_AF-A0A0L1IZI2-F1
#
_entry.id   AF-A0A0L1IZI2-F1
#
_cell.length_a   1.000
_cell.length_b   1.000
_cell.length_c   1.000
_cell.angle_alpha   90.00
_cell.angle_beta   90.00
_cell.angle_gamma   90.00
#
_symmetry.space_group_name_H-M   'P 1'
#
loop_
_entity.id
_entity.type
_entity.pdbx_description
1 polymer ?
#
loop_
_entity_poly.entity_id
_entity_poly.type
_entity_poly.pdbx_seq_one_letter_code
_entity_poly.pdbx_strand_id
1 'polypeptide(L)'
;MHCLAIIFNALYSKNHSDHHHRDDHSDHTKHCIDYLRQSIMCASDATLEGSGVLGGGRNRAVDGWNNTHQCRDWDSLYDFASRHRMLDSDGIV
;
A
#
# COMPACT_ATOMS: atom_id res chain seq x y z
N MET A 1 0.11 -2.10 -6.17
CA MET A 1 0.11 -1.55 -4.79
C MET A 1 0.65 -0.12 -4.75
N HIS A 2 -0.20 0.92 -4.72
CA HIS A 2 0.24 2.33 -4.81
C HIS A 2 0.96 2.84 -3.55
N CYS A 3 0.35 2.71 -2.37
CA CYS A 3 0.90 3.28 -1.13
C CYS A 3 2.27 2.67 -0.77
N LEU A 4 2.40 1.34 -0.89
CA LEU A 4 3.68 0.67 -0.65
C LEU A 4 4.76 1.12 -1.63
N ALA A 5 4.41 1.42 -2.89
CA ALA A 5 5.35 1.96 -3.87
C ALA A 5 5.81 3.38 -3.51
N ILE A 6 4.92 4.23 -2.99
CA ILE A 6 5.31 5.55 -2.46
C ILE A 6 6.30 5.39 -1.30
N ILE A 7 5.98 4.52 -0.34
CA ILE A 7 6.85 4.27 0.82
C ILE A 7 8.22 3.75 0.36
N PHE A 8 8.24 2.77 -0.54
CA PHE A 8 9.48 2.25 -1.12
C PHE A 8 10.31 3.37 -1.76
N ASN A 9 9.70 4.17 -2.63
CA ASN A 9 10.40 5.26 -3.30
C ASN A 9 10.95 6.30 -2.31
N ALA A 10 10.22 6.62 -1.25
CA ALA A 10 10.67 7.54 -0.22
C ALA A 10 11.88 7.00 0.57
N LEU A 11 11.84 5.71 0.95
CA LEU A 11 12.94 5.05 1.66
C LEU A 11 14.17 4.87 0.77
N TYR A 12 13.94 4.47 -0.49
CA TYR A 12 15.00 4.23 -1.46
C TYR A 12 15.69 5.53 -1.88
N SER A 13 14.94 6.61 -2.14
CA SER A 13 15.49 7.91 -2.53
C SER A 13 16.35 8.54 -1.43
N LYS A 14 16.05 8.28 -0.15
CA LYS A 14 16.81 8.79 1.00
C LYS A 14 18.18 8.13 1.15
N ASN A 15 18.37 6.91 0.64
CA ASN A 15 19.65 6.20 0.69
C ASN A 15 20.68 6.69 -0.35
N HIS A 16 20.31 7.62 -1.24
CA HIS A 16 21.19 8.18 -2.26
C HIS A 16 21.78 9.56 -1.91
N SER A 17 21.30 10.20 -0.84
CA SER A 17 21.86 11.46 -0.33
C SER A 17 23.00 11.17 0.67
N ASP A 18 24.20 11.08 0.11
CA ASP A 18 25.50 11.49 0.69
C ASP A 18 25.77 11.09 2.15
N HIS A 19 26.39 9.91 2.39
CA HIS A 19 27.45 9.69 3.39
C HIS A 19 28.11 8.31 3.19
N HIS A 20 29.44 8.28 3.15
CA HIS A 20 30.32 7.14 2.83
C HIS A 20 30.43 6.06 3.94
N HIS A 21 29.30 5.53 4.43
CA HIS A 21 29.29 4.29 5.22
C HIS A 21 28.61 3.19 4.43
N ARG A 22 29.35 2.10 4.18
CA ARG A 22 28.90 0.89 3.46
C ARG A 22 27.89 0.11 4.30
N ASP A 23 26.74 0.71 4.50
CA ASP A 23 25.64 0.07 5.18
C ASP A 23 24.78 -0.64 4.13
N ASP A 24 24.76 -1.97 4.22
CA ASP A 24 23.99 -2.96 3.46
C ASP A 24 22.45 -2.76 3.61
N HIS A 25 22.00 -1.56 3.95
CA HIS A 25 20.61 -1.27 4.28
C HIS A 25 19.73 -1.15 3.03
N SER A 26 20.30 -0.85 1.85
CA SER A 26 19.52 -0.73 0.62
C SER A 26 18.95 -2.09 0.17
N ASP A 27 19.71 -3.17 0.28
CA ASP A 27 19.25 -4.53 -0.08
C ASP A 27 18.30 -5.09 0.96
N HIS A 28 18.57 -4.88 2.26
CA HIS A 28 17.61 -5.21 3.31
C HIS A 28 16.28 -4.45 3.14
N THR A 29 16.32 -3.17 2.75
CA THR A 29 15.12 -2.39 2.47
C THR A 29 14.29 -3.02 1.34
N LYS A 30 14.93 -3.47 0.25
CA LYS A 30 14.23 -4.16 -0.85
C LYS A 30 13.52 -5.43 -0.35
N HIS A 31 14.22 -6.28 0.41
CA HIS A 31 13.64 -7.52 0.95
C HIS A 31 12.50 -7.24 1.94
N CYS A 32 12.68 -6.28 2.84
CA CYS A 32 11.63 -5.88 3.79
C CYS A 32 10.37 -5.39 3.07
N ILE A 33 10.53 -4.57 2.04
CA ILE A 33 9.40 -4.06 1.25
C ILE A 33 8.73 -5.18 0.45
N ASP A 34 9.49 -6.14 -0.08
CA ASP A 34 8.91 -7.30 -0.74
C ASP A 34 8.13 -8.20 0.25
N TYR A 35 8.63 -8.41 1.47
CA TYR A 35 7.87 -9.12 2.50
C TYR A 35 6.58 -8.39 2.90
N LEU A 36 6.59 -7.06 2.96
CA LEU A 36 5.37 -6.29 3.17
C LEU A 36 4.40 -6.43 2.00
N ARG A 37 4.90 -6.40 0.76
CA ARG A 37 4.09 -6.64 -0.44
C ARG A 37 3.40 -8.00 -0.37
N GLN A 38 4.16 -9.07 -0.12
CA GLN A 38 3.63 -10.43 0.04
C GLN A 38 2.61 -10.53 1.18
N SER A 39 2.87 -9.87 2.31
CA SER A 39 1.96 -9.85 3.46
C SER A 39 0.63 -9.16 3.12
N ILE A 40 0.67 -8.04 2.39
CA ILE A 40 -0.53 -7.33 1.94
C ILE A 40 -1.29 -8.16 0.91
N MET A 41 -0.62 -8.87 0.00
CA MET A 41 -1.30 -9.79 -0.93
C MET A 41 -2.01 -10.92 -0.18
N CYS A 42 -1.33 -11.54 0.79
CA CYS A 42 -1.87 -12.63 1.61
C CYS A 42 -3.06 -12.20 2.46
N ALA A 43 -3.02 -10.98 2.99
CA ALA A 43 -4.07 -10.39 3.82
C ALA A 43 -4.91 -9.37 3.04
N SER A 44 -5.02 -9.55 1.72
CA SER A 44 -5.67 -8.57 0.86
C SER A 44 -7.15 -8.44 1.19
N ASP A 45 -7.59 -7.18 1.27
CA ASP A 45 -8.94 -6.81 1.64
C ASP A 45 -9.49 -5.79 0.63
N ALA A 46 -10.68 -6.07 0.11
CA ALA A 46 -11.41 -5.19 -0.81
C ALA A 46 -12.62 -4.50 -0.13
N THR A 47 -12.70 -4.57 1.20
CA THR A 47 -13.74 -3.89 1.97
C THR A 47 -13.60 -2.38 1.76
N LEU A 48 -14.67 -1.75 1.27
CA LEU A 48 -14.72 -0.31 1.12
C LEU A 48 -14.77 0.36 2.49
N GLU A 49 -13.96 1.40 2.68
CA GLU A 49 -14.00 2.19 3.90
C GLU A 49 -15.34 2.92 4.03
N GLY A 50 -15.98 2.76 5.19
CA GLY A 50 -17.20 3.51 5.51
C GLY A 50 -16.92 5.01 5.67
N SER A 51 -17.76 5.86 5.07
CA SER A 51 -17.69 7.31 5.31
C SER A 51 -18.36 7.67 6.65
N GLY A 52 -17.63 8.33 7.54
CA GLY A 52 -18.12 8.81 8.83
C GLY A 52 -18.17 10.34 8.92
N VAL A 53 -18.82 10.87 9.96
CA VAL A 53 -18.71 12.29 10.32
C VAL A 53 -17.49 12.45 11.21
N LEU A 54 -16.41 13.01 10.65
CA LEU A 54 -15.21 13.31 11.42
C LEU A 54 -15.32 14.73 12.00
N GLY A 55 -15.05 14.87 13.31
CA GLY A 55 -14.92 16.19 13.96
C GLY A 55 -16.20 17.01 14.12
N GLY A 56 -17.38 16.40 14.15
CA GLY A 56 -18.65 17.07 14.47
C GLY A 56 -19.20 18.02 13.40
N GLY A 57 -18.57 18.10 12.22
CA GLY A 57 -19.03 18.89 11.08
C GLY A 57 -20.04 18.16 10.17
N ARG A 58 -20.43 18.77 9.06
CA ARG A 58 -21.26 18.13 8.02
C ARG A 58 -20.45 17.37 6.96
N ASN A 59 -19.13 17.43 7.04
CA ASN A 59 -18.24 16.79 6.07
C ASN A 59 -18.09 15.31 6.41
N ARG A 60 -18.36 14.47 5.41
CA ARG A 60 -18.09 13.04 5.50
C ARG A 60 -16.67 12.77 5.02
N ALA A 61 -15.93 12.00 5.78
CA ALA A 61 -14.58 11.57 5.45
C ALA A 61 -14.38 10.12 5.89
N VAL A 62 -13.33 9.50 5.37
CA VAL A 62 -12.90 8.16 5.76
C VAL A 62 -11.72 8.29 6.73
N ASP A 63 -11.72 7.51 7.79
CA ASP A 63 -10.64 7.45 8.79
C ASP A 63 -10.00 6.06 8.90
N GLY A 64 -10.53 5.08 8.15
CA GLY A 64 -10.06 3.70 8.12
C GLY A 64 -10.53 2.81 9.28
N TRP A 65 -11.30 3.32 10.25
CA TRP A 65 -11.67 2.56 11.45
C TRP A 65 -13.08 1.95 11.39
N ASN A 66 -13.34 0.98 12.26
CA ASN A 66 -14.63 0.31 12.42
C ASN A 66 -15.16 -0.39 11.13
N ASN A 67 -14.26 -0.84 10.26
CA ASN A 67 -14.58 -1.65 9.10
C ASN A 67 -14.38 -3.14 9.44
N THR A 68 -15.30 -3.99 8.98
CA THR A 68 -15.13 -5.45 9.09
C THR A 68 -14.37 -5.94 7.87
N HIS A 69 -13.11 -6.28 8.07
CA HIS A 69 -12.22 -6.79 7.03
C HIS A 69 -12.57 -8.24 6.70
N GLN A 70 -12.52 -8.62 5.42
CA GLN A 70 -12.74 -10.00 4.98
C GLN A 70 -11.63 -10.44 4.04
N CYS A 71 -10.95 -11.54 4.38
CA CYS A 71 -9.94 -12.14 3.52
C CYS A 71 -10.55 -12.58 2.18
N ARG A 72 -9.87 -12.28 1.08
CA ARG A 72 -10.25 -12.69 -0.26
C ARG A 72 -9.05 -13.26 -1.01
N ASP A 73 -9.35 -13.98 -2.08
CA ASP A 73 -8.35 -14.49 -3.01
C ASP A 73 -7.67 -13.33 -3.76
N TRP A 74 -6.34 -13.24 -3.66
CA TRP A 74 -5.57 -12.13 -4.24
C TRP A 74 -5.74 -12.05 -5.76
N ASP A 75 -5.67 -13.19 -6.45
CA ASP A 75 -5.71 -13.22 -7.92
C ASP A 75 -7.07 -12.71 -8.42
N SER A 76 -8.15 -13.15 -7.78
CA SER A 76 -9.50 -12.65 -8.05
C SER A 76 -9.64 -11.14 -7.86
N LEU A 77 -9.03 -10.59 -6.80
CA LEU A 77 -9.02 -9.15 -6.54
C LEU A 77 -8.20 -8.40 -7.58
N TYR A 78 -7.00 -8.89 -7.90
CA TYR A 78 -6.11 -8.31 -8.88
C TYR A 78 -6.73 -8.28 -10.27
N ASP A 79 -7.36 -9.38 -10.71
CA ASP A 79 -8.04 -9.47 -12.00
C ASP A 79 -9.24 -8.54 -12.10
N PHE A 80 -10.00 -8.41 -11.00
CA PHE A 80 -11.11 -7.45 -10.95
C PHE A 80 -10.59 -6.02 -11.03
N ALA A 81 -9.63 -5.65 -10.17
CA ALA A 81 -9.08 -4.30 -10.12
C ALA A 81 -8.39 -3.91 -11.44
N SER A 82 -7.61 -4.82 -12.03
CA SER A 82 -6.91 -4.60 -13.31
C SER A 82 -7.87 -4.34 -14.47
N ARG A 83 -9.02 -5.02 -14.51
CA ARG A 83 -10.05 -4.80 -15.56
C ARG A 83 -10.86 -3.52 -15.38
N HIS A 84 -10.95 -3.00 -14.16
CA HIS A 84 -11.77 -1.84 -13.82
C HIS A 84 -10.94 -0.62 -13.41
N ARG A 85 -9.61 -0.66 -13.61
CA ARG A 85 -8.73 0.46 -13.27
C ARG A 85 -9.07 1.68 -14.13
N MET A 86 -9.14 2.84 -13.48
CA MET A 86 -9.37 4.12 -14.17
C MET A 86 -8.12 4.59 -14.93
N LEU A 87 -6.93 4.22 -14.43
CA LEU A 87 -5.63 4.60 -14.97
C LEU A 87 -4.71 3.39 -15.04
N ASP A 88 -3.87 3.36 -16.08
CA ASP A 88 -2.86 2.33 -16.32
C ASP A 88 -1.55 2.63 -15.58
N SER A 89 -1.63 2.94 -14.29
CA SER A 89 -0.44 3.11 -13.44
C SER A 89 -0.09 1.77 -12.79
N ASP A 90 0.86 1.06 -13.38
CA ASP A 90 1.42 -0.15 -12.80
C ASP A 90 2.18 0.23 -11.53
N GLY A 91 1.54 0.08 -10.37
CA GLY A 91 2.23 0.10 -9.08
C GLY A 91 3.10 -1.15 -8.94
N ILE A 92 3.83 -1.28 -7.83
CA ILE A 92 4.55 -2.53 -7.54
C ILE A 92 3.49 -3.64 -7.42
N VAL A 93 3.56 -4.60 -8.35
CA VAL A 93 2.87 -5.89 -8.29
C VAL A 93 3.70 -6.86 -7.47
#